data_AF-A0AAD7MHU9-F1
#
_entry.id   AF-A0AAD7MHU9-F1
#
_cell.length_a   1.000
_cell.length_b   1.000
_cell.length_c   1.000
_cell.angle_alpha   90.00
_cell.angle_beta   90.00
_cell.angle_gamma   90.00
#
_symmetry.space_group_name_H-M   'P 1'
#
loop_
_entity.id
_entity.type
_entity.pdbx_description
1 polymer ?
#
loop_
_entity_poly.entity_id
_entity_poly.type
_entity_poly.pdbx_seq_one_letter_code
_entity_poly.pdbx_strand_id
1 'polypeptide(L)'
;MPHQLTITETRLKNISTYVAIAADTLDILVNTLKISALEAISNTTRSLLKMMGTIKQDKNGCAELMEHIDKLLNAIIGVYLKSDTGAELPPNILDQIAKFTETLHKIHTFVEAQQSGSKVKKFFRQGELNALLKGCRAGLEQGLAFFQNNYRCAG
;
A
#
# COMPACT_ATOMS: atom_id res chain seq x y z
N MET A 1 -26.83 5.24 15.45
CA MET A 1 -25.78 4.97 14.44
C MET A 1 -24.44 5.74 14.61
N PRO A 2 -23.99 6.21 15.80
CA PRO A 2 -22.66 6.84 15.93
C PRO A 2 -21.48 5.88 16.16
N HIS A 3 -21.70 4.64 16.61
CA HIS A 3 -20.62 3.70 16.98
C HIS A 3 -19.84 3.10 15.80
N GLN A 4 -20.45 2.88 14.63
CA GLN A 4 -19.73 2.30 13.47
C GLN A 4 -18.76 3.27 12.80
N LEU A 5 -19.08 4.57 12.81
CA LEU A 5 -18.21 5.63 12.31
C LEU A 5 -16.94 5.76 13.16
N THR A 6 -17.08 5.67 14.48
CA THR A 6 -15.95 5.74 15.43
C THR A 6 -15.02 4.52 15.33
N ILE A 7 -15.57 3.32 15.12
CA ILE A 7 -14.76 2.10 14.94
C ILE A 7 -13.93 2.16 13.65
N THR A 8 -14.56 2.58 12.54
CA THR A 8 -13.89 2.67 11.23
C THR A 8 -12.78 3.72 11.23
N GLU A 9 -13.02 4.88 11.86
CA GLU A 9 -12.01 5.93 12.00
C GLU A 9 -10.84 5.50 12.87
N THR A 10 -11.12 4.79 13.97
CA THR A 10 -10.08 4.22 14.84
C THR A 10 -9.24 3.19 14.09
N ARG A 11 -9.87 2.29 13.33
CA ARG A 11 -9.18 1.30 12.49
C ARG A 11 -8.28 1.97 11.46
N LEU A 12 -8.80 2.95 10.71
CA LEU A 12 -8.03 3.68 9.70
C LEU A 12 -6.85 4.43 10.32
N LYS A 13 -7.04 5.04 11.50
CA LYS A 13 -5.96 5.69 12.24
C LYS A 13 -4.87 4.70 12.65
N ASN A 14 -5.25 3.56 13.23
CA ASN A 14 -4.30 2.53 13.67
C ASN A 14 -3.49 1.98 12.49
N ILE A 15 -4.15 1.59 11.39
CA ILE A 15 -3.42 1.07 10.23
C ILE A 15 -2.54 2.13 9.58
N SER A 16 -2.97 3.39 9.55
CA SER A 16 -2.12 4.48 9.04
C SER A 16 -0.83 4.62 9.86
N THR A 17 -0.88 4.41 11.18
CA THR A 17 0.31 4.40 12.03
C THR A 17 1.25 3.24 11.66
N TYR A 18 0.73 2.02 11.46
CA TYR A 18 1.57 0.87 11.09
C TYR A 18 2.22 1.06 9.71
N VAL A 19 1.44 1.52 8.72
CA VAL A 19 1.97 1.83 7.39
C VAL A 19 3.03 2.94 7.45
N ALA A 20 2.87 3.94 8.33
CA ALA A 20 3.88 4.98 8.53
C ALA A 20 5.19 4.40 9.08
N ILE A 21 5.11 3.52 10.08
CA ILE A 21 6.28 2.83 10.64
C ILE A 21 6.97 1.97 9.57
N ALA A 22 6.20 1.26 8.74
CA ALA A 22 6.76 0.46 7.64
C ALA A 22 7.47 1.35 6.60
N ALA A 23 6.88 2.50 6.24
CA ALA A 23 7.51 3.47 5.35
C ALA A 23 8.80 4.06 5.96
N ASP A 24 8.80 4.40 7.25
CA ASP A 24 10.01 4.86 7.96
C ASP A 24 11.12 3.78 7.94
N THR A 25 10.73 2.52 8.13
CA THR A 25 11.66 1.38 8.07
C THR A 25 12.25 1.20 6.67
N LEU A 26 11.43 1.35 5.62
CA LEU A 26 11.91 1.35 4.24
C LEU A 26 12.89 2.48 3.96
N ASP A 27 12.66 3.69 4.48
CA ASP A 27 13.61 4.80 4.31
C ASP A 27 14.95 4.50 4.98
N ILE A 28 14.96 3.84 6.13
CA ILE A 28 16.21 3.36 6.75
C ILE A 28 16.91 2.38 5.82
N LEU A 29 16.18 1.39 5.28
CA LEU A 29 16.74 0.42 4.32
C LEU A 29 17.24 1.09 3.03
N VAL A 30 16.57 2.11 2.52
CA VAL A 30 17.02 2.91 1.36
C VAL A 30 18.36 3.58 1.67
N ASN A 31 18.49 4.21 2.83
CA ASN A 31 19.73 4.88 3.21
C ASN A 31 20.89 3.90 3.41
N THR A 32 20.61 2.69 3.88
CA THR A 32 21.62 1.64 4.09
C THR A 32 22.01 0.92 2.80
N LEU A 33 21.03 0.52 2.00
CA LEU A 33 21.21 -0.37 0.85
C LEU A 33 21.23 0.38 -0.50
N LYS A 34 20.82 1.64 -0.54
CA LYS A 34 20.74 2.50 -1.74
C LYS A 34 19.90 1.92 -2.87
N ILE A 35 18.76 1.33 -2.53
CA ILE A 35 17.85 0.67 -3.49
C ILE A 35 16.74 1.63 -3.90
N SER A 36 16.80 2.11 -5.15
CA SER A 36 15.85 3.08 -5.71
C SER A 36 14.39 2.60 -5.74
N ALA A 37 14.17 1.29 -5.91
CA ALA A 37 12.82 0.73 -5.86
C ALA A 37 12.15 0.91 -4.49
N LEU A 38 12.90 0.81 -3.39
CA LEU A 38 12.37 1.01 -2.03
C LEU A 38 12.06 2.48 -1.76
N GLU A 39 12.85 3.39 -2.34
CA GLU A 39 12.61 4.82 -2.26
C GLU A 39 11.28 5.19 -2.94
N ALA A 40 11.02 4.64 -4.14
CA ALA A 40 9.76 4.86 -4.85
C ALA A 40 8.55 4.33 -4.04
N ILE A 41 8.68 3.14 -3.46
CA ILE A 41 7.64 2.53 -2.60
C ILE A 41 7.38 3.41 -1.37
N SER A 42 8.43 3.81 -0.66
CA SER A 42 8.32 4.64 0.55
C SER A 42 7.64 5.98 0.25
N ASN A 43 8.12 6.70 -0.77
CA ASN A 43 7.57 8.01 -1.16
C ASN A 43 6.09 7.92 -1.56
N THR A 44 5.73 6.90 -2.36
CA THR A 44 4.34 6.70 -2.77
C THR A 44 3.45 6.34 -1.59
N THR A 45 3.94 5.50 -0.67
CA THR A 45 3.23 5.11 0.56
C THR A 45 2.99 6.32 1.47
N ARG A 46 3.99 7.19 1.67
CA ARG A 46 3.83 8.42 2.45
C ARG A 46 2.82 9.39 1.83
N SER A 47 2.81 9.48 0.50
CA SER A 47 1.82 10.29 -0.22
C SER A 47 0.41 9.75 -0.02
N LEU A 48 0.23 8.42 -0.12
CA LEU A 48 -1.03 7.74 0.18
C LEU A 48 -1.52 7.98 1.60
N LEU A 49 -0.64 7.89 2.60
CA LEU A 49 -0.97 8.18 4.00
C LEU A 49 -1.56 9.58 4.19
N LYS A 50 -0.92 10.60 3.59
CA LYS A 50 -1.40 11.98 3.64
C LYS A 50 -2.79 12.11 3.01
N MET A 51 -2.99 11.50 1.85
CA MET A 51 -4.26 11.56 1.14
C MET A 51 -5.37 10.81 1.89
N MET A 52 -5.09 9.62 2.41
CA MET A 52 -6.03 8.78 3.16
C MET A 52 -6.61 9.51 4.38
N GLY A 53 -5.80 10.32 5.07
CA GLY A 53 -6.25 11.14 6.20
C GLY A 53 -7.30 12.20 5.86
N THR A 54 -7.45 12.53 4.57
CA THR A 54 -8.39 13.56 4.08
C THR A 54 -9.63 12.98 3.40
N ILE A 55 -9.69 11.65 3.23
CA ILE A 55 -10.81 10.97 2.57
C ILE A 55 -12.06 11.01 3.46
N LYS A 56 -13.16 11.50 2.89
CA LYS A 56 -14.46 11.59 3.58
C LYS A 56 -15.44 10.45 3.22
N GLN A 57 -15.20 9.73 2.13
CA GLN A 57 -16.09 8.68 1.60
C GLN A 57 -15.36 7.33 1.55
N ASP A 58 -16.10 6.23 1.70
CA ASP A 58 -15.57 4.86 1.66
C ASP A 58 -14.33 4.62 2.56
N LYS A 59 -14.43 5.06 3.83
CA LYS A 59 -13.34 4.88 4.81
C LYS A 59 -13.00 3.41 5.06
N ASN A 60 -13.98 2.51 4.94
CA ASN A 60 -13.75 1.07 5.08
C ASN A 60 -12.93 0.50 3.93
N GLY A 61 -13.28 0.80 2.67
CA GLY A 61 -12.50 0.34 1.52
C GLY A 61 -11.07 0.88 1.55
N CYS A 62 -10.89 2.12 2.01
CA CYS A 62 -9.57 2.71 2.23
C CYS A 62 -8.78 2.00 3.34
N ALA A 63 -9.43 1.68 4.48
CA ALA A 63 -8.80 0.95 5.56
C ALA A 63 -8.36 -0.47 5.12
N GLU A 64 -9.21 -1.20 4.41
CA GLU A 64 -8.86 -2.50 3.84
C GLU A 64 -7.66 -2.40 2.91
N LEU A 65 -7.65 -1.40 2.02
CA LEU A 65 -6.56 -1.21 1.08
C LEU A 65 -5.24 -0.88 1.79
N MET A 66 -5.28 -0.05 2.83
CA MET A 66 -4.11 0.24 3.68
C MET A 66 -3.60 -0.97 4.43
N GLU A 67 -4.47 -1.87 4.88
CA GLU A 67 -4.06 -3.13 5.53
C GLU A 67 -3.30 -4.05 4.57
N HIS A 68 -3.70 -4.09 3.31
CA HIS A 68 -3.00 -4.89 2.31
C HIS A 68 -1.64 -4.27 1.95
N ILE A 69 -1.58 -2.94 1.85
CA ILE A 69 -0.32 -2.21 1.69
C ILE A 69 0.62 -2.51 2.87
N ASP A 70 0.15 -2.37 4.10
CA ASP A 70 0.93 -2.65 5.32
C ASP A 70 1.58 -4.04 5.28
N LYS A 71 0.77 -5.08 5.03
CA LYS A 71 1.25 -6.46 4.96
C LYS A 71 2.31 -6.65 3.89
N LEU A 72 2.16 -6.03 2.72
CA LEU A 72 3.15 -6.10 1.64
C LEU A 72 4.44 -5.36 1.96
N LEU A 73 4.34 -4.17 2.55
CA LEU A 73 5.51 -3.42 3.00
C LEU A 73 6.31 -4.25 4.02
N ASN A 74 5.63 -4.83 5.02
CA ASN A 74 6.24 -5.69 6.01
C ASN A 74 6.86 -6.95 5.40
N ALA A 75 6.23 -7.54 4.38
CA ALA A 75 6.80 -8.68 3.65
C ALA A 75 8.10 -8.29 2.93
N ILE A 76 8.09 -7.15 2.23
CA ILE A 76 9.27 -6.63 1.51
C ILE A 76 10.39 -6.33 2.50
N ILE A 77 10.10 -5.59 3.58
CA ILE A 77 11.06 -5.33 4.67
C ILE A 77 11.64 -6.65 5.20
N GLY A 78 10.78 -7.62 5.48
CA GLY A 78 11.18 -8.93 5.98
C GLY A 78 12.12 -9.67 5.04
N VAL A 79 11.98 -9.53 3.73
CA VAL A 79 12.94 -10.09 2.77
C VAL A 79 14.30 -9.43 2.93
N TYR A 80 14.38 -8.09 2.93
CA TYR A 80 15.65 -7.37 3.05
C TYR A 80 16.37 -7.59 4.38
N LEU A 81 15.62 -7.80 5.48
CA LEU A 81 16.19 -8.11 6.78
C LEU A 81 16.69 -9.56 6.91
N LYS A 82 16.16 -10.49 6.10
CA LYS A 82 16.52 -11.92 6.13
C LYS A 82 17.58 -12.30 5.10
N SER A 83 17.67 -11.56 4.00
CA SER A 83 18.78 -11.70 3.06
C SER A 83 20.06 -11.26 3.76
N ASP A 84 21.08 -12.12 3.78
CA ASP A 84 22.43 -11.72 4.18
C ASP A 84 22.78 -10.44 3.43
N THR A 85 23.10 -9.38 4.18
CA THR A 85 23.43 -8.05 3.67
C THR A 85 24.57 -8.16 2.66
N GLY A 86 24.24 -8.27 1.38
CA GLY A 86 25.20 -8.50 0.29
C GLY A 86 24.72 -9.43 -0.83
N ALA A 87 23.72 -10.30 -0.58
CA ALA A 87 23.13 -11.11 -1.63
C ALA A 87 22.12 -10.30 -2.45
N GLU A 88 22.27 -10.30 -3.78
CA GLU A 88 21.25 -9.75 -4.68
C GLU A 88 19.92 -10.49 -4.48
N LEU A 89 18.82 -9.73 -4.49
CA LEU A 89 17.50 -10.35 -4.36
C LEU A 89 17.21 -11.24 -5.58
N PRO A 90 16.60 -12.42 -5.36
CA PRO A 90 16.12 -13.26 -6.44
C PRO A 90 15.23 -12.49 -7.45
N PRO A 91 15.35 -12.74 -8.76
CA PRO A 91 14.61 -12.01 -9.80
C PRO A 91 13.09 -12.05 -9.63
N ASN A 92 12.55 -13.14 -9.11
CA ASN A 92 11.12 -13.27 -8.81
C ASN A 92 10.67 -12.29 -7.71
N ILE A 93 11.50 -12.02 -6.69
CA ILE A 93 11.18 -11.01 -5.68
C ILE A 93 11.20 -9.61 -6.29
N LEU A 94 12.22 -9.31 -7.10
CA LEU A 94 12.34 -8.01 -7.77
C LEU A 94 11.12 -7.74 -8.67
N ASP A 95 10.65 -8.74 -9.41
CA ASP A 95 9.41 -8.66 -10.21
C ASP A 95 8.18 -8.35 -9.34
N GLN A 96 8.07 -8.98 -8.16
CA GLN A 96 6.97 -8.68 -7.23
C GLN A 96 7.05 -7.28 -6.63
N ILE A 97 8.25 -6.80 -6.29
CA ILE A 97 8.48 -5.43 -5.81
C ILE A 97 8.09 -4.42 -6.90
N ALA A 98 8.45 -4.68 -8.17
CA ALA A 98 8.07 -3.83 -9.30
C ALA A 98 6.54 -3.79 -9.49
N LYS A 99 5.87 -4.95 -9.49
CA LYS A 99 4.40 -5.04 -9.59
C LYS A 99 3.69 -4.35 -8.43
N PHE A 100 4.24 -4.47 -7.22
CA PHE A 100 3.73 -3.76 -6.06
C PHE A 100 3.88 -2.25 -6.20
N THR A 101 5.02 -1.78 -6.69
CA THR A 101 5.28 -0.34 -6.94
C THR A 101 4.29 0.22 -7.95
N GLU A 102 4.03 -0.50 -9.05
CA GLU A 102 3.02 -0.12 -10.04
C GLU A 102 1.61 -0.10 -9.43
N THR A 103 1.29 -1.08 -8.59
CA THR A 103 0.01 -1.15 -7.88
C THR A 103 -0.16 0.02 -6.92
N LEU A 104 0.86 0.38 -6.14
CA LEU A 104 0.86 1.57 -5.28
C LEU A 104 0.63 2.84 -6.07
N HIS A 105 1.25 2.99 -7.24
CA HIS A 105 1.04 4.14 -8.10
C HIS A 105 -0.41 4.22 -8.61
N LYS A 106 -1.00 3.10 -9.05
CA LYS A 106 -2.42 3.05 -9.46
C LYS A 106 -3.36 3.44 -8.32
N ILE A 107 -3.09 2.95 -7.11
CA ILE A 107 -3.85 3.32 -5.91
C ILE A 107 -3.71 4.82 -5.64
N HIS A 108 -2.50 5.36 -5.73
CA HIS A 108 -2.24 6.78 -5.55
C HIS A 108 -3.06 7.63 -6.53
N THR A 109 -3.00 7.33 -7.82
CA THR A 109 -3.80 8.02 -8.85
C THR A 109 -5.30 7.90 -8.59
N PHE A 110 -5.78 6.74 -8.15
CA PHE A 110 -7.18 6.54 -7.79
C PHE A 110 -7.61 7.43 -6.61
N VAL A 111 -6.82 7.44 -5.53
CA VAL A 111 -7.12 8.23 -4.34
C VAL A 111 -7.09 9.73 -4.67
N GLU A 112 -6.12 10.17 -5.45
CA GLU A 112 -6.05 11.56 -5.93
C GLU A 112 -7.31 11.93 -6.74
N ALA A 113 -7.71 11.08 -7.70
CA ALA A 113 -8.91 11.28 -8.50
C ALA A 113 -10.20 11.33 -7.66
N GLN A 114 -10.26 10.59 -6.55
CA GLN A 114 -11.37 10.65 -5.59
C GLN A 114 -11.43 11.99 -4.84
N GLN A 115 -10.31 12.68 -4.67
CA GLN A 115 -10.26 13.99 -4.02
C GLN A 115 -10.57 15.14 -4.99
N SER A 116 -10.08 15.05 -6.23
CA SER A 116 -10.24 16.08 -7.25
C SER A 116 -11.47 15.85 -8.14
N GLY A 117 -12.67 16.27 -7.72
CA GLY A 117 -13.82 16.24 -8.64
C GLY A 117 -15.17 16.69 -8.08
N SER A 118 -15.96 17.35 -8.93
CA SER A 118 -17.38 17.61 -8.67
C SER A 118 -18.16 16.28 -8.60
N LYS A 119 -19.25 16.24 -7.80
CA LYS A 119 -20.06 15.02 -7.58
C LYS A 119 -20.52 14.37 -8.89
N VAL A 120 -20.77 15.17 -9.94
CA VAL A 120 -21.20 14.70 -11.26
C VAL A 120 -20.07 13.99 -12.00
N LYS A 121 -18.84 14.53 -12.00
CA LYS A 121 -17.68 13.86 -12.61
C LYS A 121 -17.34 12.55 -11.91
N LYS A 122 -17.54 12.47 -10.58
CA LYS A 122 -17.35 11.24 -9.80
C LYS A 122 -18.32 10.14 -10.22
N PHE A 123 -19.59 10.49 -10.46
CA PHE A 123 -20.61 9.54 -10.88
C PHE A 123 -20.34 8.95 -12.27
N PHE A 124 -19.90 9.77 -13.23
CA PHE A 124 -19.55 9.30 -14.58
C PHE A 124 -18.28 8.44 -14.60
N ARG A 125 -17.35 8.63 -13.65
CA ARG A 125 -16.11 7.84 -13.52
C ARG A 125 -16.23 6.63 -12.60
N GLN A 126 -17.40 6.39 -12.00
CA GLN A 126 -17.59 5.35 -10.99
C GLN A 126 -17.22 3.95 -11.52
N GLY A 127 -17.54 3.65 -12.79
CA GLY A 127 -17.22 2.37 -13.42
C GLY A 127 -15.71 2.15 -13.62
N GLU A 128 -15.01 3.17 -14.13
CA GLU A 128 -13.55 3.14 -14.33
C GLU A 128 -12.82 3.04 -12.99
N LEU A 129 -13.26 3.83 -12.00
CA LEU A 129 -12.72 3.84 -10.64
C LEU A 129 -12.90 2.49 -9.95
N ASN A 130 -14.06 1.84 -10.12
CA ASN A 130 -14.31 0.51 -9.57
C ASN A 130 -13.44 -0.57 -10.24
N ALA A 131 -13.26 -0.51 -11.56
CA ALA A 131 -12.39 -1.44 -12.27
C ALA A 131 -10.92 -1.29 -11.83
N LEU A 132 -10.47 -0.04 -11.65
CA LEU A 132 -9.14 0.28 -11.17
C LEU A 132 -8.93 -0.22 -9.73
N LEU A 133 -9.89 0.02 -8.83
CA LEU A 133 -9.84 -0.49 -7.46
C LEU A 133 -9.80 -2.03 -7.41
N LYS A 134 -10.59 -2.71 -8.26
CA LYS A 134 -10.57 -4.17 -8.38
C LYS A 134 -9.21 -4.67 -8.87
N GLY A 135 -8.60 -3.99 -9.85
CA GLY A 135 -7.25 -4.29 -10.31
C GLY A 135 -6.20 -4.12 -9.21
N CYS A 136 -6.29 -3.04 -8.43
CA CYS A 136 -5.40 -2.82 -7.30
C CYS A 136 -5.54 -3.91 -6.22
N ARG A 137 -6.79 -4.27 -5.86
CA ARG A 137 -7.04 -5.36 -4.91
C ARG A 137 -6.42 -6.67 -5.39
N ALA A 138 -6.65 -7.04 -6.64
CA ALA A 138 -6.08 -8.26 -7.22
C ALA A 138 -4.54 -8.24 -7.22
N GLY A 139 -3.91 -7.10 -7.53
CA GLY A 139 -2.45 -6.95 -7.48
C GLY A 139 -1.90 -7.11 -6.05
N LEU A 140 -2.56 -6.51 -5.06
CA LEU A 140 -2.19 -6.64 -3.65
C LEU A 140 -2.37 -8.09 -3.15
N GLU A 141 -3.50 -8.72 -3.45
CA GLU A 141 -3.77 -10.12 -3.08
C GLU A 141 -2.76 -11.08 -3.72
N GLN A 142 -2.42 -10.88 -4.99
CA GLN A 142 -1.41 -11.67 -5.68
C GLN A 142 -0.03 -11.55 -5.03
N GLY A 143 0.40 -10.32 -4.71
CA GLY A 143 1.65 -10.08 -4.02
C GLY A 143 1.67 -10.74 -2.63
N LEU A 144 0.58 -10.62 -1.87
CA LEU A 144 0.47 -11.24 -0.55
C LEU A 144 0.56 -12.76 -0.64
N ALA A 145 -0.17 -13.37 -1.57
CA ALA A 145 -0.11 -14.81 -1.78
C ALA A 145 1.31 -15.27 -2.14
N PHE A 146 2.03 -14.50 -2.98
CA PHE A 146 3.42 -14.80 -3.30
C PHE A 146 4.29 -14.79 -2.04
N PHE A 147 4.28 -13.72 -1.26
CA PHE A 147 5.14 -13.62 -0.07
C PHE A 147 4.75 -14.65 1.00
N GLN A 148 3.46 -14.89 1.24
CA GLN A 148 3.02 -15.90 2.20
C GLN A 148 3.48 -17.31 1.86
N ASN A 149 3.43 -17.67 0.57
CA ASN A 149 3.80 -19.01 0.11
C ASN A 149 5.32 -19.23 0.04
N ASN A 150 6.11 -18.17 -0.21
CA ASN A 150 7.55 -18.29 -0.46
C ASN A 150 8.41 -17.82 0.72
N TYR A 151 7.90 -16.91 1.53
CA TYR A 151 8.61 -16.26 2.61
C TYR A 151 7.65 -16.09 3.76
N ARG A 152 7.42 -17.15 4.58
CA ARG A 152 6.60 -17.08 5.79
C ARG A 152 6.90 -15.77 6.53
N CYS A 153 6.04 -14.77 6.37
CA CYS A 153 6.05 -13.58 7.18
C CYS A 153 5.61 -14.09 8.55
N ALA A 154 6.53 -14.05 9.52
CA ALA A 154 6.17 -14.39 10.89
C ALA A 154 5.05 -13.43 11.29
N GLY A 155 3.88 -13.99 11.58
CA GLY A 155 2.74 -13.25 12.13
C GLY A 155 3.05 -12.75 13.54
#